data_AF-A0A925PKU2-F1
#
_entry.id   AF-A0A925PKU2-F1
#
_cell.length_a   1.000
_cell.length_b   1.000
_cell.length_c   1.000
_cell.angle_alpha   90.00
_cell.angle_beta   90.00
_cell.angle_gamma   90.00
#
_symmetry.space_group_name_H-M   'P 1'
#
loop_
_entity.id
_entity.type
_entity.pdbx_description
1 polymer ?
#
loop_
_entity_poly.entity_id
_entity_poly.type
_entity_poly.pdbx_seq_one_letter_code
_entity_poly.pdbx_strand_id
1 'polypeptide(L)' 'YFRPAEVDTLLGDPAKAKAKLGWTPEITAQEMCAEMVAQDLHVAQRHALLKKHGYELPVAIEN' A
#
# COMPACT_ATOMS: atom_id res chain seq x y z
N TYR A 1 -15.23 0.30 13.46
CA TYR A 1 -16.20 0.37 12.35
C TYR A 1 -16.27 -1.01 11.72
N PHE A 2 -17.45 -1.60 11.56
CA PHE A 2 -17.66 -2.91 10.93
C PHE A 2 -18.56 -2.73 9.71
N ARG A 3 -18.29 -3.46 8.63
CA ARG A 3 -19.09 -3.37 7.41
C ARG A 3 -20.39 -4.17 7.59
N PRO A 4 -21.55 -3.67 7.14
CA PRO A 4 -22.83 -4.39 7.22
C PRO A 4 -22.83 -5.74 6.46
N ALA A 5 -21.96 -5.88 5.47
CA ALA A 5 -21.70 -7.13 4.76
C ALA A 5 -20.18 -7.28 4.63
N GLU A 6 -19.62 -8.23 5.37
CA GLU A 6 -18.18 -8.54 5.34
C GLU A 6 -17.91 -9.68 4.38
N VAL A 7 -16.68 -9.73 3.85
CA VAL A 7 -16.22 -10.85 3.05
C VAL A 7 -15.26 -11.67 3.88
N ASP A 8 -15.66 -12.87 4.27
CA ASP A 8 -14.88 -13.72 5.18
C ASP A 8 -13.53 -14.14 4.61
N THR A 9 -13.46 -14.38 3.29
CA THR A 9 -12.23 -14.85 2.63
C THR A 9 -12.22 -14.48 1.14
N LEU A 10 -11.03 -14.09 0.66
CA LEU A 10 -10.71 -13.97 -0.75
C LEU A 10 -9.41 -14.74 -1.03
N LEU A 11 -9.52 -15.81 -1.82
CA LEU A 11 -8.38 -16.62 -2.24
C LEU A 11 -8.50 -16.92 -3.74
N GLY A 12 -7.60 -16.37 -4.54
CA GLY A 12 -7.58 -16.54 -5.99
C GLY A 12 -6.67 -17.69 -6.45
N ASP A 13 -7.04 -18.34 -7.56
CA ASP A 13 -6.20 -19.31 -8.27
C ASP A 13 -5.60 -18.68 -9.54
N PRO A 14 -4.27 -18.43 -9.59
CA PRO A 14 -3.62 -17.84 -10.76
C PRO A 14 -3.19 -18.84 -11.84
N ALA A 15 -3.54 -20.14 -11.75
CA ALA A 15 -3.05 -21.18 -12.65
C ALA A 15 -3.25 -20.87 -14.14
N LYS A 16 -4.39 -20.27 -14.50
CA LYS A 16 -4.68 -19.86 -15.89
C LYS A 16 -3.75 -18.77 -16.40
N ALA A 17 -3.42 -17.78 -15.56
CA ALA A 17 -2.49 -16.70 -15.91
C ALA A 17 -1.07 -17.26 -16.10
N LYS A 18 -0.63 -18.14 -15.19
CA LYS A 18 0.67 -18.83 -15.32
C LYS A 18 0.76 -19.65 -16.60
N ALA A 19 -0.27 -20.44 -16.92
CA ALA A 19 -0.25 -21.32 -18.09
C ALA A 19 -0.29 -20.57 -19.42
N LYS A 20 -1.06 -19.49 -19.52
CA LYS A 20 -1.26 -18.76 -20.79
C LYS A 20 -0.29 -17.60 -20.99
N LEU A 21 0.14 -16.97 -19.90
CA LEU A 21 0.93 -15.74 -19.94
C LEU A 21 2.34 -15.94 -19.38
N GLY A 22 2.65 -17.11 -18.80
CA GLY A 22 3.89 -17.30 -18.05
C GLY A 22 3.97 -16.46 -16.78
N TRP A 23 2.87 -15.83 -16.37
CA TRP A 23 2.87 -14.86 -15.28
C TRP A 23 3.04 -15.54 -13.91
N THR A 24 3.94 -14.98 -13.11
CA THR A 24 4.15 -15.29 -11.70
C THR A 24 4.41 -14.00 -10.93
N PRO A 25 3.94 -13.86 -9.68
CA PRO A 25 4.25 -12.67 -8.88
C PRO A 25 5.75 -12.60 -8.62
N GLU A 26 6.33 -11.43 -8.86
CA GLU A 26 7.77 -11.17 -8.63
C GLU A 26 8.04 -10.66 -7.20
N ILE A 27 6.99 -10.16 -6.53
CA ILE A 27 7.07 -9.56 -5.19
C ILE A 27 6.17 -10.35 -4.24
N THR A 28 6.70 -10.70 -3.09
CA THR A 28 5.97 -11.34 -1.99
C THR A 28 5.12 -10.34 -1.21
N ALA A 29 4.13 -10.81 -0.46
CA ALA A 29 3.33 -9.95 0.40
C ALA A 29 4.20 -9.22 1.45
N GLN A 30 5.24 -9.88 1.96
CA GLN A 30 6.15 -9.32 2.95
C GLN A 30 7.02 -8.19 2.37
N GLU A 31 7.55 -8.38 1.15
CA GLU A 31 8.33 -7.33 0.47
C GLU A 31 7.46 -6.12 0.15
N MET A 32 6.25 -6.34 -0.36
CA MET A 32 5.27 -5.28 -0.61
C MET A 32 4.97 -4.50 0.69
N CYS A 33 4.69 -5.19 1.80
CA CYS A 33 4.45 -4.53 3.08
C CYS A 33 5.67 -3.74 3.57
N ALA A 34 6.89 -4.27 3.41
CA ALA A 34 8.12 -3.59 3.80
C ALA A 34 8.34 -2.30 2.98
N GLU A 35 8.11 -2.36 1.66
CA GLU A 35 8.17 -1.20 0.77
C GLU A 35 7.16 -0.13 1.19
N MET A 36 5.91 -0.53 1.42
CA MET A 36 4.85 0.40 1.84
C MET A 36 5.17 1.10 3.16
N VAL A 37 5.61 0.35 4.18
CA VAL A 37 5.94 0.91 5.50
C VAL A 37 7.16 1.83 5.43
N ALA A 38 8.17 1.48 4.65
CA ALA A 38 9.33 2.33 4.44
C ALA A 38 8.94 3.68 3.81
N GLN A 39 8.04 3.65 2.84
CA GLN A 39 7.56 4.85 2.16
C GLN A 39 6.69 5.73 3.08
N ASP A 40 5.77 5.12 3.85
CA ASP A 40 4.97 5.85 4.83
C ASP A 40 5.85 6.50 5.91
N LEU A 41 6.89 5.80 6.38
CA LEU A 41 7.86 6.35 7.31
C LEU A 41 8.60 7.55 6.72
N HIS A 42 9.02 7.47 5.46
CA HIS A 42 9.69 8.57 4.78
C HIS A 42 8.77 9.81 4.70
N VAL A 43 7.51 9.62 4.31
CA VAL A 43 6.50 10.69 4.28
C VAL A 43 6.28 11.28 5.68
N ALA A 44 6.13 10.44 6.70
CA ALA A 44 5.95 10.87 8.08
C ALA A 44 7.15 11.68 8.62
N GLN A 45 8.38 11.29 8.30
CA GLN A 45 9.59 12.03 8.66
C GLN A 45 9.61 13.41 8.01
N ARG A 46 9.24 13.49 6.73
CA ARG A 46 9.14 14.77 6.01
C ARG A 46 8.10 15.68 6.65
N HIS A 47 6.97 15.12 7.09
CA HIS A 47 5.93 15.86 7.80
C HIS A 47 6.42 16.37 9.16
N ALA A 48 7.09 15.52 9.93
CA ALA A 48 7.67 15.90 11.21
C ALA A 48 8.71 17.03 11.06
N LEU A 49 9.53 16.98 10.01
CA LEU A 49 10.51 18.01 9.71
C LEU A 49 9.87 19.37 9.42
N LEU A 50 8.84 19.41 8.57
CA LEU A 50 8.13 20.65 8.23
C LEU A 50 7.44 21.25 9.46
N LYS A 51 6.73 20.42 10.22
CA LYS A 51 6.07 20.82 11.46
C LYS A 51 7.05 21.39 12.48
N LYS A 52 8.24 20.77 12.62
CA LYS A 52 9.30 21.25 13.52
C LYS A 52 9.77 22.67 13.15
N HIS A 53 9.69 23.06 11.89
CA HIS A 53 10.11 24.37 11.40
C HIS A 53 8.92 25.33 11.17
N GLY A 54 7.71 24.99 11.63
CA GLY A 54 6.55 25.87 11.57
C GLY A 54 5.87 25.96 10.20
N TYR A 55 6.16 25.04 9.29
CA TYR A 55 5.50 24.97 7.98
C TYR A 55 4.28 24.04 8.00
N GLU A 56 3.22 24.43 7.29
CA GLU A 56 2.07 23.58 7.03
C GLU A 56 2.32 22.62 5.87
N LEU A 57 1.63 21.48 5.89
CA LEU A 57 1.74 20.49 4.82
C LEU A 57 0.96 20.94 3.59
N PRO A 58 1.53 20.83 2.38
CA PRO A 58 0.74 20.98 1.17
C PRO A 58 -0.29 19.85 1.14
N VAL A 59 -1.57 20.21 1.26
CA VAL A 59 -2.69 19.27 1.15
C VAL A 59 -2.78 18.83 -0.30
N ALA A 60 -2.69 17.53 -0.56
CA ALA A 60 -3.04 16.97 -1.86
C ALA A 60 -4.55 17.16 -2.06
N ILE A 61 -4.93 17.99 -3.03
CA ILE A 61 -6.32 18.09 -3.48
C ILE A 61 -6.52 16.94 -4.47
N GLU A 62 -7.30 15.93 -4.08
CA GLU A 62 -7.79 14.92 -5.01
C GLU A 62 -8.98 15.51 -5.78
N ASN A 63 -8.95 15.40 -7.12
CA ASN A 63 -10.01 15.87 -8.03
C ASN A 63 -11.13 14.84 -8.20
#